data_AF-A0A1E5T8B4-F1
#
_entry.id   AF-A0A1E5T8B4-F1
#
_cell.length_a   1.000
_cell.length_b   1.000
_cell.length_c   1.000
_cell.angle_alpha   90.00
_cell.angle_beta   90.00
_cell.angle_gamma   90.00
#
_symmetry.space_group_name_H-M   'P 1'
#
loop_
_entity.id
_entity.type
_entity.pdbx_description
1 polymer ?
#
loop_
_entity_poly.entity_id
_entity_poly.type
_entity_poly.pdbx_seq_one_letter_code
_entity_poly.pdbx_strand_id
1 'polypeptide(L)'
;MNTFILEVSSIGYKKDLRLNVECSCEKSKPAKNFKELVELVKQAEEMLILNGYDEMGDRIHILRGIYYGTKWSLDYSVEKSTMRNIAFNIPYTTTTTPPDAREKLKCLEECKSDLFNSLYQSYEVFDTPYVAVDFGHLIIGLEARKSEVAKSIHIPSQGGTGLEICTWVGDLGGGVGKLSVDRIKNSKIRAKTLFSINGHSYGTMVNLEGDIASYIVGMDENNPSKIDNPTENFSTIHEALLDYFDCKWDNRTLYFLKMLGGKFDGNNNLINRAKVEEKITEHLDEFASWYLGLRMKDKDSGGLEEFNDALGHFEPLSEEVASIFVDGLLHVINKPKDMITARTNPDPKHRRKTSFEKNKERMERIKEKIKDLNPFD
;
A
#
# COMPACT_ATOMS: atom_id res chain seq x y z
N MET A 1 -12.37 -17.29 41.14
CA MET A 1 -12.44 -15.98 41.80
C MET A 1 -11.38 -15.91 42.87
N ASN A 2 -10.41 -15.00 42.69
CA ASN A 2 -9.77 -14.16 43.71
C ASN A 2 -8.36 -13.78 43.21
N THR A 3 -8.27 -12.51 42.81
CA THR A 3 -7.03 -11.75 42.64
C THR A 3 -6.29 -11.70 43.97
N PHE A 4 -4.96 -11.84 43.95
CA PHE A 4 -4.11 -11.33 45.02
C PHE A 4 -2.98 -10.52 44.41
N ILE A 5 -2.94 -9.24 44.77
CA ILE A 5 -1.75 -8.37 44.66
C ILE A 5 -0.94 -8.60 45.94
N LEU A 6 0.36 -8.76 45.80
CA LEU A 6 1.30 -8.64 46.92
C LEU A 6 2.44 -7.72 46.49
N GLU A 7 2.54 -6.60 47.21
CA GLU A 7 3.62 -5.63 47.15
C GLU A 7 4.95 -6.26 47.54
N VAL A 8 6.01 -5.83 46.84
CA VAL A 8 7.37 -6.34 46.98
C VAL A 8 8.09 -5.53 48.07
N SER A 9 8.77 -6.20 49.00
CA SER A 9 9.92 -5.59 49.66
C SER A 9 11.09 -6.56 49.86
N SER A 10 12.19 -6.20 49.21
CA SER A 10 13.59 -6.52 49.53
C SER A 10 14.12 -7.93 49.25
N ILE A 11 15.29 -7.92 48.62
CA ILE A 11 16.28 -9.01 48.48
C ILE A 11 16.01 -9.98 47.30
N GLY A 12 16.39 -9.49 46.11
CA GLY A 12 17.29 -10.21 45.20
C GLY A 12 17.00 -11.66 44.89
N TYR A 13 15.88 -11.95 44.23
CA TYR A 13 15.79 -13.05 43.26
C TYR A 13 14.75 -12.64 42.20
N LYS A 14 15.21 -12.09 41.07
CA LYS A 14 14.43 -12.14 39.83
C LYS A 14 14.37 -13.62 39.46
N LYS A 15 13.30 -14.29 39.88
CA LYS A 15 12.97 -15.60 39.35
C LYS A 15 12.49 -15.35 37.93
N ASP A 16 13.40 -15.47 36.97
CA ASP A 16 13.05 -15.61 35.56
C ASP A 16 12.12 -16.82 35.47
N LEU A 17 10.81 -16.56 35.49
CA LEU A 17 9.81 -17.50 35.03
C LEU A 17 9.95 -17.55 33.51
N ARG A 18 11.01 -18.20 33.03
CA ARG A 18 11.03 -18.73 31.67
C ARG A 18 9.93 -19.78 31.64
N LEU A 19 8.78 -19.41 31.09
CA LEU A 19 7.89 -20.40 30.49
C LEU A 19 8.78 -21.21 29.55
N ASN A 20 9.05 -22.48 29.90
CA ASN A 20 9.59 -23.45 28.96
C ASN A 20 8.51 -23.69 27.91
N VAL A 21 8.34 -22.74 27.00
CA VAL A 21 7.62 -22.98 25.76
C VAL A 21 8.59 -23.80 24.92
N GLU A 22 8.35 -25.11 24.85
CA GLU A 22 9.02 -25.96 23.88
C GLU A 22 8.79 -25.35 22.50
N CYS A 23 9.87 -25.00 21.81
CA CYS A 23 9.75 -24.57 20.43
C CYS A 23 9.16 -25.72 19.59
N SER A 24 7.99 -25.51 18.99
CA SER A 24 7.46 -26.44 17.99
C SER A 24 8.15 -26.18 16.65
N CYS A 25 9.19 -26.96 16.35
CA CYS A 25 9.84 -26.95 15.03
C CYS A 25 9.02 -27.69 13.97
N GLU A 26 7.69 -27.50 13.96
CA GLU A 26 6.83 -28.05 12.93
C GLU A 26 7.07 -27.34 11.60
N LYS A 27 7.03 -28.12 10.51
CA LYS A 27 7.22 -27.56 9.18
C LYS A 27 5.94 -26.81 8.77
N SER A 28 6.00 -25.49 8.81
CA SER A 28 4.97 -24.62 8.25
C SER A 28 4.85 -24.79 6.73
N LYS A 29 3.70 -24.40 6.18
CA LYS A 29 3.42 -24.38 4.74
C LYS A 29 2.89 -23.01 4.34
N PRO A 30 3.05 -22.60 3.07
CA PRO A 30 2.39 -21.40 2.57
C PRO A 30 0.88 -21.50 2.74
N ALA A 31 0.27 -20.39 3.16
CA ALA A 31 -1.16 -20.28 3.39
C ALA A 31 -1.94 -20.30 2.07
N LYS A 32 -3.04 -21.06 2.04
CA LYS A 32 -3.90 -21.18 0.86
C LYS A 32 -5.25 -20.48 0.97
N ASN A 33 -5.57 -19.96 2.14
CA ASN A 33 -6.81 -19.28 2.48
C ASN A 33 -6.59 -18.39 3.71
N PHE A 34 -7.57 -17.56 4.06
CA PHE A 34 -7.41 -16.59 5.14
C PHE A 34 -7.18 -17.25 6.50
N LYS A 35 -7.84 -18.38 6.78
CA LYS A 35 -7.64 -19.12 8.02
C LYS A 35 -6.20 -19.61 8.17
N GLU A 36 -5.62 -20.16 7.10
CA GLU A 36 -4.22 -20.60 7.09
C GLU A 36 -3.26 -19.41 7.20
N LEU A 37 -3.60 -18.23 6.64
CA LEU A 37 -2.79 -17.02 6.78
C LEU A 37 -2.77 -16.54 8.24
N VAL A 38 -3.93 -16.48 8.89
CA VAL A 38 -4.04 -16.09 10.32
C VAL A 38 -3.20 -17.02 11.19
N GLU A 39 -3.31 -18.33 10.97
CA GLU A 39 -2.54 -19.33 11.72
C GLU A 39 -1.03 -19.21 11.45
N LEU A 40 -0.62 -18.99 10.20
CA LEU A 40 0.79 -18.79 9.85
C LEU A 40 1.38 -17.53 10.49
N VAL A 41 0.62 -16.43 10.50
CA VAL A 41 1.03 -15.19 11.17
C VAL A 41 1.09 -15.38 12.68
N LYS A 42 0.14 -16.10 13.28
CA LYS A 42 0.16 -16.45 14.70
C LYS A 42 1.43 -17.21 15.08
N GLN A 43 1.79 -18.26 14.33
CA GLN A 43 3.02 -19.03 14.56
C GLN A 43 4.28 -18.16 14.45
N ALA A 44 4.30 -17.23 13.48
CA ALA A 44 5.40 -16.28 13.33
C ALA A 44 5.47 -15.30 14.52
N GLU A 45 4.34 -14.81 15.01
CA GLU A 45 4.30 -13.94 16.19
C GLU A 45 4.74 -14.64 17.46
N GLU A 46 4.26 -15.86 17.71
CA GLU A 46 4.69 -16.69 18.84
C GLU A 46 6.21 -16.91 18.82
N MET A 47 6.77 -17.19 17.63
CA MET A 47 8.20 -17.32 17.45
C MET A 47 8.97 -16.02 17.76
N LEU A 48 8.46 -14.89 17.30
CA LEU A 48 9.07 -13.58 17.56
C LEU A 48 9.01 -13.22 19.05
N ILE A 49 7.91 -13.53 19.74
CA ILE A 49 7.77 -13.35 21.19
C ILE A 49 8.82 -14.19 21.93
N LEU A 50 8.99 -15.47 21.55
CA LEU A 50 10.03 -16.32 22.15
C LEU A 50 11.45 -15.78 21.94
N ASN A 51 11.66 -15.06 20.84
CA ASN A 51 12.92 -14.40 20.50
C ASN A 51 13.05 -12.97 21.07
N GLY A 52 12.15 -12.56 21.97
CA GLY A 52 12.23 -11.31 22.72
C GLY A 52 11.56 -10.11 22.04
N TYR A 53 10.69 -10.33 21.05
CA TYR A 53 9.91 -9.30 20.36
C TYR A 53 8.46 -9.31 20.87
N ASP A 54 8.29 -8.87 22.12
CA ASP A 54 7.01 -8.88 22.85
C ASP A 54 6.01 -7.82 22.30
N GLU A 55 6.52 -6.73 21.73
CA GLU A 55 5.71 -5.65 21.21
C GLU A 55 5.22 -5.94 19.78
N MET A 56 3.91 -5.79 19.53
CA MET A 56 3.32 -5.96 18.20
C MET A 56 4.00 -5.08 17.15
N GLY A 57 4.43 -3.88 17.54
CA GLY A 57 5.16 -2.97 16.67
C GLY A 57 6.45 -3.57 16.13
N ASP A 58 7.22 -4.28 16.94
CA ASP A 58 8.46 -4.94 16.50
C ASP A 58 8.15 -6.11 15.58
N ARG A 59 7.08 -6.85 15.87
CA ARG A 59 6.64 -7.97 15.02
C ARG A 59 6.20 -7.49 13.64
N ILE A 60 5.41 -6.40 13.56
CA ILE A 60 5.06 -5.77 12.28
C ILE A 60 6.34 -5.36 11.54
N HIS A 61 7.30 -4.73 12.25
CA HIS A 61 8.54 -4.28 11.66
C HIS A 61 9.34 -5.41 11.01
N ILE A 62 9.50 -6.53 11.72
CA ILE A 62 10.24 -7.70 11.26
C ILE A 62 9.52 -8.41 10.12
N LEU A 63 8.21 -8.69 10.27
CA LEU A 63 7.44 -9.42 9.26
C LEU A 63 7.33 -8.64 7.94
N ARG A 64 7.19 -7.31 8.00
CA ARG A 64 7.24 -6.45 6.82
C ARG A 64 8.56 -6.56 6.05
N GLY A 65 9.67 -6.82 6.75
CA GLY A 65 10.98 -7.02 6.14
C GLY A 65 11.05 -8.17 5.12
N ILE A 66 10.15 -9.15 5.23
CA ILE A 66 9.99 -10.26 4.27
C ILE A 66 9.56 -9.74 2.89
N TYR A 67 8.78 -8.67 2.85
CA TYR A 67 8.18 -8.17 1.61
C TYR A 67 8.84 -6.87 1.11
N TYR A 68 9.27 -5.98 2.01
CA TYR A 68 9.82 -4.67 1.66
C TYR A 68 10.97 -4.21 2.55
N GLY A 69 11.79 -3.29 2.03
CA GLY A 69 12.75 -2.51 2.82
C GLY A 69 14.08 -3.22 3.10
N THR A 70 14.29 -4.43 2.57
CA THR A 70 15.50 -5.23 2.80
C THR A 70 16.01 -5.86 1.50
N LYS A 71 17.30 -6.23 1.45
CA LYS A 71 17.90 -6.87 0.26
C LYS A 71 17.47 -8.32 0.02
N TRP A 72 16.80 -8.92 1.00
CA TRP A 72 16.28 -10.29 0.95
C TRP A 72 14.74 -10.31 0.89
N SER A 73 14.12 -9.14 0.73
CA SER A 73 12.68 -9.00 0.59
C SER A 73 12.18 -9.44 -0.78
N LEU A 74 10.88 -9.75 -0.86
CA LEU A 74 10.19 -10.06 -2.09
C LEU A 74 10.31 -8.92 -3.12
N ASP A 75 10.06 -7.65 -2.74
CA ASP A 75 10.21 -6.49 -3.64
C ASP A 75 11.63 -6.41 -4.21
N TYR A 76 12.67 -6.55 -3.37
CA TYR A 76 14.05 -6.46 -3.84
C TYR A 76 14.45 -7.63 -4.76
N SER A 77 13.85 -8.81 -4.59
CA SER A 77 14.11 -9.96 -5.48
C SER A 77 13.74 -9.67 -6.94
N VAL A 78 12.74 -8.79 -7.13
CA VAL A 78 12.24 -8.34 -8.43
C VAL A 78 12.89 -7.02 -8.86
N GLU A 79 12.79 -6.00 -8.03
CA GLU A 79 13.17 -4.61 -8.36
C GLU A 79 14.66 -4.33 -8.19
N LYS A 80 15.35 -5.07 -7.31
CA LYS A 80 16.80 -4.95 -7.04
C LYS A 80 17.27 -3.51 -6.77
N SER A 81 16.41 -2.66 -6.21
CA SER A 81 16.68 -1.24 -5.97
C SER A 81 16.94 -0.96 -4.50
N THR A 82 18.16 -0.53 -4.19
CA THR A 82 18.51 -0.06 -2.84
C THR A 82 17.81 1.25 -2.48
N MET A 83 17.55 2.11 -3.48
CA MET A 83 16.83 3.36 -3.28
C MET A 83 15.38 3.12 -2.86
N ARG A 84 14.70 2.12 -3.48
CA ARG A 84 13.36 1.71 -3.05
C ARG A 84 13.35 1.22 -1.61
N ASN A 85 14.34 0.40 -1.21
CA ASN A 85 14.46 -0.03 0.19
C ASN A 85 14.65 1.14 1.15
N ILE A 86 15.49 2.11 0.80
CA ILE A 86 15.65 3.34 1.58
C ILE A 86 14.32 4.10 1.68
N ALA A 87 13.57 4.20 0.58
CA ALA A 87 12.27 4.86 0.55
C ALA A 87 11.24 4.18 1.48
N PHE A 88 11.13 2.84 1.42
CA PHE A 88 10.24 2.09 2.30
C PHE A 88 10.57 2.26 3.77
N ASN A 89 11.85 2.30 4.14
CA ASN A 89 12.24 2.46 5.53
C ASN A 89 12.10 3.91 5.99
N ILE A 90 12.69 4.87 5.28
CA ILE A 90 12.84 6.24 5.80
C ILE A 90 11.60 7.12 5.52
N PRO A 91 11.30 7.54 4.28
CA PRO A 91 10.18 8.45 4.07
C PRO A 91 8.80 7.79 4.21
N TYR A 92 8.64 6.49 3.91
CA TYR A 92 7.28 5.91 3.82
C TYR A 92 6.80 5.28 5.11
N THR A 93 7.67 4.59 5.84
CA THR A 93 7.31 4.04 7.16
C THR A 93 7.96 4.79 8.31
N THR A 94 8.91 5.69 8.06
CA THR A 94 9.67 6.43 9.08
C THR A 94 10.32 5.53 10.12
N THR A 95 10.84 4.39 9.65
CA THR A 95 11.51 3.37 10.44
C THR A 95 12.92 3.09 9.95
N THR A 96 13.66 2.27 10.69
CA THR A 96 14.96 1.76 10.28
C THR A 96 14.81 0.55 9.35
N THR A 97 15.92 -0.02 8.89
CA THR A 97 15.90 -1.32 8.20
C THR A 97 15.40 -2.41 9.16
N PRO A 98 14.43 -3.25 8.75
CA PRO A 98 13.98 -4.40 9.53
C PRO A 98 15.10 -5.35 9.95
N PRO A 99 15.05 -5.91 11.18
CA PRO A 99 15.88 -7.06 11.55
C PRO A 99 15.68 -8.25 10.59
N ASP A 100 16.70 -9.10 10.46
CA ASP A 100 16.65 -10.22 9.53
C ASP A 100 15.64 -11.30 9.94
N ALA A 101 14.47 -11.30 9.31
CA ALA A 101 13.41 -12.26 9.60
C ALA A 101 13.85 -13.72 9.38
N ARG A 102 14.84 -13.98 8.51
CA ARG A 102 15.39 -15.32 8.29
C ARG A 102 16.12 -15.87 9.52
N GLU A 103 16.59 -14.97 10.38
CA GLU A 103 17.20 -15.30 11.66
C GLU A 103 16.15 -15.23 12.79
N LYS A 104 15.32 -14.19 12.80
CA LYS A 104 14.37 -13.93 13.90
C LYS A 104 13.15 -14.85 13.94
N LEU A 105 12.84 -15.54 12.85
CA LEU A 105 11.77 -16.55 12.80
C LEU A 105 12.27 -17.98 13.09
N LYS A 106 13.47 -18.13 13.64
CA LYS A 106 14.01 -19.42 14.09
C LYS A 106 14.08 -19.43 15.61
N CYS A 107 13.64 -20.50 16.26
CA CYS A 107 13.88 -20.68 17.69
C CYS A 107 15.23 -21.35 17.99
N LEU A 108 15.74 -22.17 17.06
CA LEU A 108 16.97 -22.94 17.16
C LEU A 108 17.61 -23.01 15.77
N GLU A 109 18.94 -23.10 15.70
CA GLU A 109 19.68 -23.17 14.44
C GLU A 109 19.26 -24.39 13.59
N GLU A 110 18.86 -25.49 14.24
CA GLU A 110 18.37 -26.73 13.62
C GLU A 110 16.85 -26.73 13.36
N CYS A 111 16.15 -25.64 13.67
CA CYS A 111 14.70 -25.62 13.57
C CYS A 111 14.21 -25.73 12.12
N LYS A 112 13.32 -26.69 11.88
CA LYS A 112 12.70 -26.96 10.58
C LYS A 112 11.45 -26.13 10.30
N SER A 113 11.06 -25.22 11.21
CA SER A 113 9.96 -24.29 10.98
C SER A 113 10.34 -23.35 9.84
N ASP A 114 9.78 -23.59 8.66
CA ASP A 114 10.09 -22.83 7.46
C ASP A 114 9.24 -21.55 7.37
N LEU A 115 9.09 -20.85 8.50
CA LEU A 115 8.15 -19.74 8.68
C LEU A 115 8.46 -18.59 7.71
N PHE A 116 9.75 -18.25 7.56
CA PHE A 116 10.18 -17.24 6.60
C PHE A 116 9.73 -17.60 5.18
N ASN A 117 10.06 -18.79 4.66
CA ASN A 117 9.71 -19.13 3.28
C ASN A 117 8.20 -19.35 3.12
N SER A 118 7.52 -19.84 4.15
CA SER A 118 6.07 -20.01 4.15
C SER A 118 5.38 -18.65 4.01
N LEU A 119 5.78 -17.65 4.80
CA LEU A 119 5.28 -16.27 4.68
C LEU A 119 5.71 -15.64 3.34
N TYR A 120 6.97 -15.77 2.94
CA TYR A 120 7.49 -15.25 1.67
C TYR A 120 6.68 -15.75 0.46
N GLN A 121 6.18 -16.98 0.51
CA GLN A 121 5.33 -17.59 -0.52
C GLN A 121 3.82 -17.32 -0.33
N SER A 122 3.43 -16.67 0.77
CA SER A 122 2.04 -16.33 1.12
C SER A 122 1.79 -14.81 1.03
N TYR A 123 2.52 -14.12 0.15
CA TYR A 123 2.33 -12.67 -0.04
C TYR A 123 0.95 -12.35 -0.62
N GLU A 124 0.38 -13.24 -1.44
CA GLU A 124 -1.00 -13.17 -1.90
C GLU A 124 -1.75 -14.43 -1.48
N VAL A 125 -2.89 -14.24 -0.82
CA VAL A 125 -3.71 -15.35 -0.32
C VAL A 125 -5.14 -15.19 -0.82
N PHE A 126 -5.67 -16.26 -1.43
CA PHE A 126 -7.02 -16.30 -2.00
C PHE A 126 -7.89 -17.23 -1.16
N ASP A 127 -8.93 -16.70 -0.53
CA ASP A 127 -9.96 -17.52 0.13
C ASP A 127 -10.95 -18.09 -0.90
N THR A 128 -11.25 -17.27 -1.91
CA THR A 128 -11.92 -17.69 -3.15
C THR A 128 -11.24 -16.97 -4.33
N PRO A 129 -11.56 -17.32 -5.60
CA PRO A 129 -11.04 -16.56 -6.74
C PRO A 129 -11.36 -15.05 -6.70
N TYR A 130 -12.41 -14.64 -5.97
CA TYR A 130 -12.92 -13.27 -5.89
C TYR A 130 -12.64 -12.58 -4.55
N VAL A 131 -12.06 -13.30 -3.59
CA VAL A 131 -11.83 -12.88 -2.22
C VAL A 131 -10.38 -13.19 -1.91
N ALA A 132 -9.55 -12.16 -1.93
CA ALA A 132 -8.10 -12.28 -1.80
C ALA A 132 -7.52 -11.12 -1.01
N VAL A 133 -6.29 -11.28 -0.54
CA VAL A 133 -5.54 -10.21 0.13
C VAL A 133 -4.06 -10.32 -0.22
N ASP A 134 -3.44 -9.17 -0.50
CA ASP A 134 -1.98 -9.06 -0.51
C ASP A 134 -1.49 -8.72 0.90
N PHE A 135 -0.92 -9.72 1.57
CA PHE A 135 -0.38 -9.58 2.92
C PHE A 135 0.87 -8.70 2.98
N GLY A 136 1.63 -8.61 1.88
CA GLY A 136 2.76 -7.70 1.76
C GLY A 136 2.31 -6.24 1.84
N HIS A 137 1.38 -5.83 0.99
CA HIS A 137 0.81 -4.47 1.01
C HIS A 137 0.10 -4.16 2.34
N LEU A 138 -0.61 -5.15 2.90
CA LEU A 138 -1.23 -5.05 4.21
C LEU A 138 -0.20 -4.71 5.30
N ILE A 139 0.87 -5.50 5.44
CA ILE A 139 1.81 -5.36 6.57
C ILE A 139 2.66 -4.08 6.47
N ILE A 140 2.95 -3.58 5.27
CA ILE A 140 3.66 -2.30 5.11
C ILE A 140 2.79 -1.10 5.45
N GLY A 141 1.49 -1.12 5.12
CA GLY A 141 0.60 -0.06 5.56
C GLY A 141 0.30 -0.13 7.07
N LEU A 142 0.24 -1.32 7.67
CA LEU A 142 0.22 -1.45 9.13
C LEU A 142 1.44 -0.80 9.79
N GLU A 143 2.64 -0.97 9.21
CA GLU A 143 3.80 -0.27 9.71
C GLU A 143 3.64 1.25 9.58
N ALA A 144 3.31 1.75 8.40
CA ALA A 144 3.21 3.18 8.16
C ALA A 144 2.21 3.84 9.11
N ARG A 145 1.11 3.15 9.46
CA ARG A 145 0.11 3.62 10.43
C ARG A 145 0.62 3.75 11.87
N LYS A 146 1.71 3.08 12.24
CA LYS A 146 2.33 3.25 13.56
C LYS A 146 2.95 4.64 13.74
N SER A 147 3.30 5.31 12.64
CA SER A 147 3.93 6.62 12.67
C SER A 147 2.95 7.72 12.28
N GLU A 148 2.81 8.71 13.17
CA GLU A 148 2.05 9.94 12.89
C GLU A 148 2.61 10.69 11.67
N VAL A 149 3.92 10.66 11.46
CA VAL A 149 4.53 11.30 10.29
C VAL A 149 4.11 10.56 9.02
N ALA A 150 4.30 9.25 8.99
CA ALA A 150 4.02 8.45 7.79
C ALA A 150 2.54 8.47 7.39
N LYS A 151 1.60 8.53 8.35
CA LYS A 151 0.16 8.52 8.02
C LYS A 151 -0.48 9.89 7.86
N SER A 152 0.15 10.96 8.34
CA SER A 152 -0.47 12.30 8.37
C SER A 152 0.28 13.39 7.60
N ILE A 153 1.59 13.22 7.37
CA ILE A 153 2.40 14.25 6.69
C ILE A 153 2.52 13.92 5.20
N HIS A 154 1.99 14.82 4.37
CA HIS A 154 2.15 14.76 2.91
C HIS A 154 3.64 14.86 2.56
N ILE A 155 4.12 13.93 1.75
CA ILE A 155 5.48 13.97 1.24
C ILE A 155 5.49 14.90 0.02
N PRO A 156 6.19 16.04 0.09
CA PRO A 156 6.18 17.01 -1.00
C PRO A 156 6.56 16.35 -2.32
N SER A 157 5.81 16.68 -3.38
CA SER A 157 5.97 16.18 -4.75
C SER A 157 5.68 14.69 -4.98
N GLN A 158 5.20 13.94 -3.98
CA GLN A 158 4.93 12.50 -4.13
C GLN A 158 3.45 12.15 -4.00
N GLY A 159 2.53 13.13 -4.00
CA GLY A 159 1.11 12.85 -4.12
C GLY A 159 0.47 12.13 -2.94
N GLY A 160 1.12 12.03 -1.78
CA GLY A 160 0.47 11.49 -0.60
C GLY A 160 1.37 11.45 0.63
N THR A 161 0.81 10.91 1.70
CA THR A 161 1.56 10.52 2.89
C THR A 161 2.38 9.25 2.64
N GLY A 162 3.29 8.92 3.56
CA GLY A 162 4.06 7.67 3.49
C GLY A 162 3.16 6.42 3.42
N LEU A 163 2.05 6.41 4.16
CA LEU A 163 1.03 5.36 4.14
C LEU A 163 0.36 5.27 2.76
N GLU A 164 -0.09 6.39 2.21
CA GLU A 164 -0.76 6.40 0.90
C GLU A 164 0.20 5.93 -0.20
N ILE A 165 1.46 6.37 -0.16
CA ILE A 165 2.50 6.04 -1.14
C ILE A 165 2.93 4.57 -1.08
N CYS A 166 3.01 3.95 0.11
CA CYS A 166 3.33 2.52 0.22
C CYS A 166 2.12 1.60 -0.02
N THR A 167 0.96 2.18 -0.34
CA THR A 167 -0.28 1.46 -0.62
C THR A 167 -0.89 1.96 -1.95
N TRP A 168 -2.15 2.42 -1.92
CA TRP A 168 -2.96 2.68 -3.11
C TRP A 168 -2.45 3.81 -4.01
N VAL A 169 -1.77 4.84 -3.48
CA VAL A 169 -1.19 5.91 -4.32
C VAL A 169 0.03 5.40 -5.07
N GLY A 170 0.87 4.59 -4.41
CA GLY A 170 2.05 3.99 -5.05
C GLY A 170 1.66 3.11 -6.22
N ASP A 171 0.66 2.27 -5.99
CA ASP A 171 0.18 1.31 -6.97
C ASP A 171 -0.61 1.97 -8.10
N LEU A 172 -1.67 2.72 -7.80
CA LEU A 172 -2.47 3.35 -8.84
C LEU A 172 -1.72 4.48 -9.55
N GLY A 173 -0.92 5.27 -8.83
CA GLY A 173 -0.16 6.38 -9.41
C GLY A 173 1.02 5.88 -10.25
N GLY A 174 1.68 4.80 -9.82
CA GLY A 174 2.65 4.08 -10.65
C GLY A 174 2.02 3.52 -11.93
N GLY A 175 0.78 3.02 -11.82
CA GLY A 175 -0.05 2.60 -12.95
C GLY A 175 -0.36 3.75 -13.92
N VAL A 176 -0.75 4.92 -13.41
CA VAL A 176 -0.96 6.14 -14.22
C VAL A 176 0.33 6.52 -14.96
N GLY A 177 1.47 6.57 -14.28
CA GLY A 177 2.76 6.92 -14.87
C GLY A 177 3.23 5.92 -15.95
N LYS A 178 2.94 4.63 -15.79
CA LYS A 178 3.18 3.64 -16.85
C LYS A 178 2.24 3.86 -18.04
N LEU A 179 0.95 4.00 -17.78
CA LEU A 179 -0.06 4.11 -18.83
C LEU A 179 0.04 5.41 -19.62
N SER A 180 0.53 6.50 -19.02
CA SER A 180 0.81 7.75 -19.73
C SER A 180 1.87 7.55 -20.81
N VAL A 181 2.92 6.77 -20.52
CA VAL A 181 3.96 6.43 -21.51
C VAL A 181 3.38 5.55 -22.63
N ASP A 182 2.55 4.57 -22.27
CA ASP A 182 1.87 3.74 -23.27
C ASP A 182 0.96 4.58 -24.19
N ARG A 183 0.31 5.63 -23.65
CA ARG A 183 -0.56 6.55 -24.41
C ARG A 183 0.17 7.47 -25.37
N ILE A 184 1.47 7.72 -25.18
CA ILE A 184 2.29 8.43 -26.18
C ILE A 184 2.27 7.64 -27.50
N LYS A 185 2.40 6.31 -27.41
CA LYS A 185 2.42 5.41 -28.59
C LYS A 185 1.02 5.12 -29.10
N ASN A 186 0.04 4.97 -28.20
CA ASN A 186 -1.34 4.71 -28.55
C ASN A 186 -2.31 5.40 -27.59
N SER A 187 -2.81 6.56 -27.99
CA SER A 187 -3.73 7.39 -27.18
C SER A 187 -5.08 6.74 -26.89
N LYS A 188 -5.41 5.61 -27.52
CA LYS A 188 -6.69 4.90 -27.33
C LYS A 188 -6.67 3.87 -26.19
N ILE A 189 -5.51 3.60 -25.58
CA ILE A 189 -5.41 2.63 -24.47
C ILE A 189 -6.26 3.13 -23.29
N ARG A 190 -7.10 2.23 -22.75
CA ARG A 190 -8.11 2.53 -21.73
C ARG A 190 -7.54 2.41 -20.31
N ALA A 191 -7.87 3.32 -19.40
CA ALA A 191 -7.47 3.22 -17.99
C ALA A 191 -7.93 1.92 -17.31
N LYS A 192 -9.05 1.33 -17.77
CA LYS A 192 -9.55 0.03 -17.31
C LYS A 192 -8.49 -1.07 -17.35
N THR A 193 -7.49 -1.02 -18.25
CA THR A 193 -6.46 -2.06 -18.34
C THR A 193 -5.56 -2.13 -17.10
N LEU A 194 -5.54 -1.10 -16.24
CA LEU A 194 -4.84 -1.13 -14.95
C LEU A 194 -5.54 -2.02 -13.93
N PHE A 195 -6.86 -2.20 -14.04
CA PHE A 195 -7.69 -2.92 -13.07
C PHE A 195 -7.94 -4.37 -13.50
N SER A 196 -6.86 -5.10 -13.78
CA SER A 196 -6.93 -6.50 -14.17
C SER A 196 -7.37 -7.38 -13.00
N ILE A 197 -8.17 -8.41 -13.29
CA ILE A 197 -8.52 -9.47 -12.32
C ILE A 197 -7.39 -10.50 -12.16
N ASN A 198 -6.45 -10.55 -13.11
CA ASN A 198 -5.32 -11.49 -13.11
C ASN A 198 -4.00 -10.72 -13.12
N GLY A 199 -2.99 -11.26 -12.43
CA GLY A 199 -1.65 -10.70 -12.34
C GLY A 199 -1.41 -9.94 -11.02
N HIS A 200 -0.23 -9.34 -10.92
CA HIS A 200 0.36 -8.80 -9.69
C HIS A 200 0.89 -7.36 -9.90
N SER A 201 0.13 -6.50 -10.59
CA SER A 201 0.61 -5.19 -11.06
C SER A 201 -0.31 -4.07 -10.60
N TYR A 202 0.24 -2.95 -10.12
CA TYR A 202 -0.44 -1.66 -9.91
C TYR A 202 -1.92 -1.77 -9.45
N GLY A 203 -2.91 -1.73 -10.35
CA GLY A 203 -4.33 -1.79 -9.99
C GLY A 203 -4.95 -3.19 -9.94
N THR A 204 -4.16 -4.26 -9.85
CA THR A 204 -4.70 -5.63 -9.75
C THR A 204 -5.50 -5.82 -8.48
N MET A 205 -6.58 -6.57 -8.57
CA MET A 205 -7.55 -6.73 -7.48
C MET A 205 -6.90 -7.13 -6.15
N VAL A 206 -5.96 -8.08 -6.16
CA VAL A 206 -5.32 -8.57 -4.94
C VAL A 206 -4.47 -7.51 -4.23
N ASN A 207 -3.75 -6.67 -5.00
CA ASN A 207 -3.00 -5.53 -4.46
C ASN A 207 -3.95 -4.52 -3.80
N LEU A 208 -5.02 -4.13 -4.49
CA LEU A 208 -6.00 -3.18 -3.97
C LEU A 208 -6.67 -3.70 -2.68
N GLU A 209 -6.93 -5.00 -2.58
CA GLU A 209 -7.42 -5.61 -1.34
C GLU A 209 -6.39 -5.54 -0.21
N GLY A 210 -5.09 -5.73 -0.51
CA GLY A 210 -4.01 -5.53 0.46
C GLY A 210 -3.86 -4.07 0.91
N ASP A 211 -3.91 -3.13 -0.03
CA ASP A 211 -3.90 -1.68 0.23
C ASP A 211 -5.04 -1.29 1.17
N ILE A 212 -6.25 -1.78 0.91
CA ILE A 212 -7.42 -1.50 1.75
C ILE A 212 -7.30 -2.17 3.10
N ALA A 213 -6.90 -3.45 3.15
CA ALA A 213 -6.70 -4.16 4.40
C ALA A 213 -5.69 -3.44 5.30
N SER A 214 -4.68 -2.79 4.73
CA SER A 214 -3.70 -2.01 5.48
C SER A 214 -4.31 -0.87 6.32
N TYR A 215 -5.45 -0.32 5.90
CA TYR A 215 -6.20 0.71 6.63
C TYR A 215 -7.18 0.12 7.64
N ILE A 216 -7.72 -1.08 7.37
CA ILE A 216 -8.84 -1.63 8.13
C ILE A 216 -8.38 -2.58 9.24
N VAL A 217 -7.31 -3.36 9.04
CA VAL A 217 -6.79 -4.27 10.07
C VAL A 217 -6.34 -3.45 11.28
N GLY A 218 -6.89 -3.76 12.45
CA GLY A 218 -6.59 -3.03 13.70
C GLY A 218 -7.19 -1.62 13.79
N MET A 219 -8.16 -1.25 12.96
CA MET A 219 -8.89 0.04 13.08
C MET A 219 -9.86 0.07 14.27
N ASP A 220 -10.18 1.26 14.79
CA ASP A 220 -11.33 1.47 15.71
C ASP A 220 -12.63 1.63 14.92
N GLU A 221 -13.52 0.64 15.02
CA GLU A 221 -14.82 0.67 14.33
C GLU A 221 -15.77 1.76 14.85
N ASN A 222 -15.54 2.27 16.08
CA ASN A 222 -16.31 3.38 16.63
C ASN A 222 -15.94 4.71 15.99
N ASN A 223 -14.75 4.80 15.36
CA ASN A 223 -14.29 5.98 14.66
C ASN A 223 -13.79 5.64 13.24
N PRO A 224 -14.69 5.20 12.34
CA PRO A 224 -14.31 4.59 11.06
C PRO A 224 -13.68 5.54 10.04
N SER A 225 -13.61 6.84 10.35
CA SER A 225 -12.92 7.85 9.54
C SER A 225 -11.49 8.14 10.01
N LYS A 226 -11.08 7.64 11.18
CA LYS A 226 -9.75 7.86 11.74
C LYS A 226 -8.80 6.75 11.27
N ILE A 227 -7.56 7.14 10.94
CA ILE A 227 -6.48 6.21 10.65
C ILE A 227 -5.70 5.97 11.95
N ASP A 228 -6.07 4.91 12.67
CA ASP A 228 -5.47 4.57 13.97
C ASP A 228 -4.11 3.89 13.83
N ASN A 229 -3.30 3.96 14.89
CA ASN A 229 -2.18 3.05 15.04
C ASN A 229 -2.73 1.64 15.37
N PRO A 230 -2.44 0.61 14.56
CA PRO A 230 -3.02 -0.73 14.75
C PRO A 230 -2.68 -1.37 16.11
N THR A 231 -1.60 -0.94 16.77
CA THR A 231 -1.19 -1.48 18.09
C THR A 231 -2.00 -0.91 19.26
N GLU A 232 -2.90 0.06 19.02
CA GLU A 232 -3.75 0.63 20.06
C GLU A 232 -4.98 -0.24 20.35
N ASN A 233 -5.42 -1.03 19.37
CA ASN A 233 -6.66 -1.80 19.45
C ASN A 233 -6.43 -3.30 19.65
N PHE A 234 -5.26 -3.81 19.26
CA PHE A 234 -4.90 -5.22 19.35
C PHE A 234 -3.49 -5.39 19.90
N SER A 235 -3.27 -6.49 20.63
CA SER A 235 -1.96 -6.88 21.13
C SER A 235 -1.20 -7.77 20.15
N THR A 236 -1.86 -8.37 19.16
CA THR A 236 -1.26 -9.26 18.16
C THR A 236 -1.80 -9.00 16.74
N ILE A 237 -0.98 -9.30 15.74
CA ILE A 237 -1.32 -9.17 14.31
C ILE A 237 -2.39 -10.21 13.93
N HIS A 238 -2.26 -11.46 14.39
CA HIS A 238 -3.20 -12.52 14.03
C HIS A 238 -4.62 -12.27 14.58
N GLU A 239 -4.76 -11.70 15.77
CA GLU A 239 -6.09 -11.29 16.28
C GLU A 239 -6.70 -10.15 15.45
N ALA A 240 -5.88 -9.16 15.06
CA ALA A 240 -6.33 -8.06 14.20
C ALA A 240 -6.73 -8.56 12.79
N LEU A 241 -6.01 -9.56 12.26
CA LEU A 241 -6.37 -10.22 11.00
C LEU A 241 -7.66 -11.03 11.11
N LEU A 242 -7.82 -11.79 12.20
CA LEU A 242 -9.03 -12.57 12.45
C LEU A 242 -10.26 -11.67 12.51
N ASP A 243 -10.19 -10.59 13.29
CA ASP A 243 -11.24 -9.57 13.34
C ASP A 243 -11.50 -8.92 11.97
N TYR A 244 -10.46 -8.64 11.19
CA TYR A 244 -10.64 -8.11 9.84
C TYR A 244 -11.43 -9.06 8.94
N PHE A 245 -11.02 -10.33 8.87
CA PHE A 245 -11.66 -11.32 7.99
C PHE A 245 -13.07 -11.71 8.45
N ASP A 246 -13.28 -11.85 9.76
CA ASP A 246 -14.56 -12.33 10.32
C ASP A 246 -15.59 -11.21 10.49
N CYS A 247 -15.15 -10.01 10.90
CA CYS A 247 -16.05 -8.93 11.32
C CYS A 247 -16.09 -7.75 10.35
N LYS A 248 -14.96 -7.41 9.70
CA LYS A 248 -14.83 -6.15 8.94
C LYS A 248 -14.83 -6.33 7.43
N TRP A 249 -14.61 -7.55 6.92
CA TRP A 249 -14.51 -7.83 5.48
C TRP A 249 -15.66 -7.24 4.67
N ASP A 250 -16.90 -7.40 5.16
CA ASP A 250 -18.09 -6.99 4.41
C ASP A 250 -18.26 -5.46 4.34
N ASN A 251 -17.59 -4.70 5.22
CA ASN A 251 -17.64 -3.25 5.26
C ASN A 251 -16.29 -2.59 4.90
N ARG A 252 -15.29 -3.36 4.48
CA ARG A 252 -13.91 -2.89 4.29
C ARG A 252 -13.81 -1.67 3.35
N THR A 253 -14.52 -1.68 2.23
CA THR A 253 -14.48 -0.57 1.26
C THR A 253 -15.26 0.65 1.73
N LEU A 254 -16.30 0.47 2.55
CA LEU A 254 -17.01 1.56 3.22
C LEU A 254 -16.09 2.27 4.22
N TYR A 255 -15.41 1.50 5.08
CA TYR A 255 -14.46 2.05 6.05
C TYR A 255 -13.29 2.75 5.35
N PHE A 256 -12.73 2.13 4.32
CA PHE A 256 -11.64 2.72 3.55
C PHE A 256 -12.07 4.05 2.91
N LEU A 257 -13.23 4.11 2.25
CA LEU A 257 -13.74 5.36 1.70
C LEU A 257 -13.99 6.42 2.77
N LYS A 258 -14.45 6.04 3.98
CA LYS A 258 -14.58 6.98 5.11
C LYS A 258 -13.23 7.55 5.55
N MET A 259 -12.17 6.74 5.58
CA MET A 259 -10.81 7.20 5.89
C MET A 259 -10.23 8.09 4.79
N LEU A 260 -10.64 7.90 3.52
CA LEU A 260 -10.32 8.82 2.43
C LEU A 260 -11.13 10.14 2.46
N GLY A 261 -12.01 10.32 3.45
CA GLY A 261 -12.85 11.52 3.60
C GLY A 261 -14.23 11.42 2.94
N GLY A 262 -14.65 10.21 2.55
CA GLY A 262 -15.98 9.91 2.05
C GLY A 262 -17.06 10.12 3.11
N LYS A 263 -18.14 10.78 2.72
CA LYS A 263 -19.34 11.03 3.52
C LYS A 263 -20.49 10.23 2.93
N PHE A 264 -21.22 9.53 3.78
CA PHE A 264 -22.28 8.64 3.37
C PHE A 264 -23.63 9.09 3.95
N ASP A 265 -24.70 8.92 3.19
CA ASP A 265 -26.07 9.07 3.69
C ASP A 265 -26.53 7.82 4.48
N GLY A 266 -27.77 7.84 4.98
CA GLY A 266 -28.36 6.71 5.71
C GLY A 266 -28.58 5.44 4.89
N ASN A 267 -28.37 5.48 3.57
CA ASN A 267 -28.48 4.35 2.65
C ASN A 267 -27.10 3.89 2.13
N ASN A 268 -26.00 4.34 2.75
CA ASN A 268 -24.63 4.08 2.32
C ASN A 268 -24.31 4.60 0.90
N ASN A 269 -24.98 5.67 0.44
CA ASN A 269 -24.57 6.36 -0.79
C ASN A 269 -23.50 7.40 -0.48
N LEU A 270 -22.43 7.43 -1.27
CA LEU A 270 -21.36 8.43 -1.16
C LEU A 270 -21.85 9.79 -1.68
N ILE A 271 -22.13 10.73 -0.77
CA ILE A 271 -22.74 12.03 -1.10
C ILE A 271 -21.75 13.09 -1.58
N ASN A 272 -20.46 12.90 -1.32
CA ASN A 272 -19.38 13.81 -1.72
C ASN A 272 -18.42 13.17 -2.72
N ARG A 273 -18.92 12.28 -3.59
CA ARG A 273 -18.15 11.51 -4.57
C ARG A 273 -17.13 12.36 -5.34
N ALA A 274 -17.57 13.47 -5.93
CA ALA A 274 -16.71 14.34 -6.74
C ALA A 274 -15.47 14.84 -5.96
N LYS A 275 -15.63 15.16 -4.66
CA LYS A 275 -14.53 15.64 -3.83
C LYS A 275 -13.53 14.52 -3.47
N VAL A 276 -14.02 13.29 -3.33
CA VAL A 276 -13.17 12.11 -3.11
C VAL A 276 -12.39 11.79 -4.39
N GLU A 277 -13.05 11.80 -5.54
CA GLU A 277 -12.40 11.58 -6.84
C GLU A 277 -11.36 12.67 -7.17
N GLU A 278 -11.63 13.93 -6.84
CA GLU A 278 -10.70 15.05 -6.99
C GLU A 278 -9.44 14.84 -6.15
N LYS A 279 -9.59 14.52 -4.85
CA LYS A 279 -8.46 14.23 -3.96
C LYS A 279 -7.61 13.05 -4.50
N ILE A 280 -8.26 11.96 -4.89
CA ILE A 280 -7.58 10.80 -5.48
C ILE A 280 -6.84 11.23 -6.75
N THR A 281 -7.48 11.98 -7.64
CA THR A 281 -6.87 12.47 -8.89
C THR A 281 -5.59 13.25 -8.62
N GLU A 282 -5.62 14.21 -7.68
CA GLU A 282 -4.45 15.00 -7.29
C GLU A 282 -3.30 14.12 -6.79
N HIS A 283 -3.62 13.15 -5.92
CA HIS A 283 -2.64 12.22 -5.39
C HIS A 283 -1.98 11.36 -6.49
N LEU A 284 -2.79 10.82 -7.40
CA LEU A 284 -2.30 9.97 -8.49
C LEU A 284 -1.48 10.77 -9.52
N ASP A 285 -1.88 11.99 -9.85
CA ASP A 285 -1.17 12.89 -10.78
C ASP A 285 0.23 13.24 -10.26
N GLU A 286 0.31 13.70 -9.00
CA GLU A 286 1.58 14.04 -8.37
C GLU A 286 2.51 12.82 -8.28
N PHE A 287 2.01 11.67 -7.81
CA PHE A 287 2.83 10.47 -7.71
C PHE A 287 3.27 9.95 -9.07
N ALA A 288 2.42 9.98 -10.10
CA ALA A 288 2.78 9.56 -11.46
C ALA A 288 3.95 10.38 -12.02
N SER A 289 3.93 11.70 -11.81
CA SER A 289 5.01 12.61 -12.19
C SER A 289 6.32 12.27 -11.50
N TRP A 290 6.29 12.11 -10.17
CA TRP A 290 7.47 11.72 -9.39
C TRP A 290 8.00 10.34 -9.79
N TYR A 291 7.11 9.36 -9.90
CA TYR A 291 7.45 7.97 -10.20
C TYR A 291 8.11 7.85 -11.57
N LEU A 292 7.53 8.47 -12.60
CA LEU A 292 8.10 8.42 -13.93
C LEU A 292 9.45 9.15 -13.96
N GLY A 293 9.56 10.32 -13.33
CA GLY A 293 10.82 11.07 -13.24
C GLY A 293 11.96 10.26 -12.63
N LEU A 294 11.69 9.46 -11.59
CA LEU A 294 12.69 8.55 -11.02
C LEU A 294 12.97 7.33 -11.90
N ARG A 295 11.94 6.68 -12.44
CA ARG A 295 12.12 5.46 -13.27
C ARG A 295 12.94 5.73 -14.52
N MET A 296 12.76 6.89 -15.15
CA MET A 296 13.53 7.27 -16.34
C MET A 296 15.02 7.44 -16.03
N LYS A 297 15.37 7.86 -14.80
CA LYS A 297 16.76 7.96 -14.34
C LYS A 297 17.37 6.60 -14.03
N ASP A 298 16.60 5.66 -13.48
CA ASP A 298 17.09 4.38 -12.98
C ASP A 298 17.16 3.27 -14.05
N LYS A 299 16.39 3.34 -15.13
CA LYS A 299 16.25 2.26 -16.12
C LYS A 299 16.76 2.58 -17.53
N ASP A 300 17.47 3.69 -17.74
CA ASP A 300 17.82 4.21 -19.08
C ASP A 300 16.61 4.27 -20.04
N SER A 301 15.41 4.34 -19.48
CA SER A 301 14.15 4.22 -20.22
C SER A 301 13.60 5.62 -20.45
N GLY A 302 13.87 6.16 -21.64
CA GLY A 302 13.28 7.42 -22.10
C GLY A 302 14.07 8.68 -21.72
N GLY A 303 14.06 9.66 -22.62
CA GLY A 303 14.67 10.97 -22.41
C GLY A 303 13.66 12.02 -21.92
N LEU A 304 14.14 13.23 -21.62
CA LEU A 304 13.30 14.37 -21.19
C LEU A 304 12.09 14.62 -22.11
N GLU A 305 12.20 14.29 -23.40
CA GLU A 305 11.12 14.41 -24.39
C GLU A 305 9.94 13.46 -24.08
N GLU A 306 10.20 12.18 -23.84
CA GLU A 306 9.15 11.20 -23.49
C GLU A 306 8.47 11.57 -22.16
N PHE A 307 9.22 12.10 -21.20
CA PHE A 307 8.66 12.63 -19.96
C PHE A 307 7.69 13.79 -20.25
N ASN A 308 8.13 14.75 -21.07
CA ASN A 308 7.31 15.91 -21.42
C ASN A 308 6.04 15.54 -22.20
N ASP A 309 6.11 14.49 -23.02
CA ASP A 309 4.95 13.98 -23.75
C ASP A 309 3.97 13.27 -22.80
N ALA A 310 4.48 12.50 -21.84
CA ALA A 310 3.70 11.83 -20.80
C ALA A 310 2.99 12.83 -19.85
N LEU A 311 3.63 13.97 -19.53
CA LEU A 311 3.06 14.97 -18.61
C LEU A 311 1.65 15.41 -18.97
N GLY A 312 1.35 15.54 -20.27
CA GLY A 312 0.01 15.94 -20.72
C GLY A 312 -1.06 14.87 -20.47
N HIS A 313 -0.67 13.64 -20.14
CA HIS A 313 -1.56 12.52 -19.91
C HIS A 313 -1.82 12.23 -18.43
N PHE A 314 -1.00 12.71 -17.50
CA PHE A 314 -1.12 12.34 -16.08
C PHE A 314 -2.47 12.73 -15.49
N GLU A 315 -2.80 14.02 -15.39
CA GLU A 315 -4.08 14.48 -14.84
C GLU A 315 -5.30 13.83 -15.54
N PRO A 316 -5.44 13.80 -16.88
CA PRO A 316 -6.56 13.09 -17.54
C PRO A 316 -6.66 11.61 -17.19
N LEU A 317 -5.52 10.91 -17.09
CA LEU A 317 -5.49 9.50 -16.69
C LEU A 317 -5.85 9.33 -15.21
N SER A 318 -5.33 10.18 -14.34
CA SER A 318 -5.65 10.17 -12.91
C SER A 318 -7.15 10.33 -12.68
N GLU A 319 -7.82 11.20 -13.43
CA GLU A 319 -9.28 11.35 -13.36
C GLU A 319 -10.03 10.07 -13.79
N GLU A 320 -9.57 9.41 -14.85
CA GLU A 320 -10.15 8.13 -15.29
C GLU A 320 -9.94 7.02 -14.25
N VAL A 321 -8.72 6.90 -13.72
CA VAL A 321 -8.34 5.89 -12.73
C VAL A 321 -9.08 6.13 -11.40
N ALA A 322 -9.16 7.37 -10.94
CA ALA A 322 -9.90 7.74 -9.74
C ALA A 322 -11.38 7.37 -9.86
N SER A 323 -12.02 7.69 -10.98
CA SER A 323 -13.42 7.33 -11.23
C SER A 323 -13.63 5.81 -11.22
N ILE A 324 -12.76 5.05 -11.90
CA ILE A 324 -12.86 3.58 -11.96
C ILE A 324 -12.65 2.97 -10.57
N PHE A 325 -11.68 3.48 -9.81
CA PHE A 325 -11.37 3.00 -8.47
C PHE A 325 -12.54 3.23 -7.51
N VAL A 326 -13.09 4.45 -7.47
CA VAL A 326 -14.25 4.78 -6.63
C VAL A 326 -15.48 3.94 -7.04
N ASP A 327 -15.73 3.75 -8.34
CA ASP A 327 -16.80 2.85 -8.80
C ASP A 327 -16.61 1.40 -8.31
N GLY A 328 -15.37 0.89 -8.33
CA GLY A 328 -15.03 -0.42 -7.81
C GLY A 328 -15.32 -0.56 -6.31
N LEU A 329 -14.93 0.44 -5.52
CA LEU A 329 -15.18 0.47 -4.07
C LEU A 329 -16.68 0.53 -3.75
N LEU A 330 -17.43 1.40 -4.43
CA LEU A 330 -18.88 1.55 -4.27
C LEU A 330 -19.65 0.29 -4.67
N HIS A 331 -19.18 -0.44 -5.69
CA HIS A 331 -19.75 -1.73 -6.06
C HIS A 331 -19.60 -2.75 -4.93
N VAL A 332 -18.41 -2.84 -4.33
CA VAL A 332 -18.13 -3.78 -3.24
C VAL A 332 -18.90 -3.46 -1.96
N ILE A 333 -19.18 -2.17 -1.67
CA ILE A 333 -20.10 -1.81 -0.57
C ILE A 333 -21.45 -2.53 -0.71
N ASN A 334 -21.95 -2.65 -1.96
CA ASN A 334 -23.24 -3.30 -2.25
C ASN A 334 -23.12 -4.81 -2.49
N LYS A 335 -21.91 -5.31 -2.78
CA LYS A 335 -21.59 -6.70 -3.10
C LYS A 335 -20.27 -7.11 -2.42
N PRO A 336 -20.24 -7.33 -1.09
CA PRO A 336 -18.99 -7.41 -0.36
C PRO A 336 -18.12 -8.65 -0.65
N LYS A 337 -18.71 -9.70 -1.26
CA LYS A 337 -18.00 -10.91 -1.70
C LYS A 337 -17.51 -10.82 -3.15
N ASP A 338 -17.67 -9.68 -3.81
CA ASP A 338 -17.18 -9.43 -5.17
C ASP A 338 -15.84 -8.68 -5.13
N MET A 339 -15.13 -8.73 -6.25
CA MET A 339 -13.79 -8.17 -6.45
C MET A 339 -13.80 -6.64 -6.59
N ILE A 340 -12.72 -6.00 -6.14
CA ILE A 340 -12.39 -4.62 -6.54
C ILE A 340 -11.75 -4.66 -7.93
N THR A 341 -12.53 -4.29 -8.94
CA THR A 341 -12.10 -4.26 -10.35
C THR A 341 -12.86 -3.17 -11.10
N ALA A 342 -12.47 -2.90 -12.35
CA ALA A 342 -13.12 -1.90 -13.18
C ALA A 342 -14.58 -2.24 -13.50
N ARG A 343 -15.50 -1.45 -12.95
CA ARG A 343 -16.94 -1.52 -13.23
C ARG A 343 -17.38 -0.58 -14.35
N THR A 344 -16.57 0.44 -14.64
CA THR A 344 -16.73 1.37 -15.75
C THR A 344 -15.59 1.23 -16.76
N ASN A 345 -15.81 1.75 -17.97
CA ASN A 345 -14.81 1.76 -19.04
C ASN A 345 -14.87 3.12 -19.78
N PRO A 346 -14.42 4.21 -19.12
CA PRO A 346 -14.49 5.55 -19.70
C PRO A 346 -13.69 5.64 -21.02
N ASP A 347 -14.10 6.57 -21.87
CA ASP A 347 -13.30 6.98 -23.02
C ASP A 347 -12.01 7.67 -22.59
N PRO A 348 -10.86 7.38 -23.25
CA PRO A 348 -9.62 8.07 -22.98
C PRO A 348 -9.82 9.57 -23.13
N LYS A 349 -9.59 10.28 -22.04
CA LYS A 349 -9.60 11.73 -22.03
C LYS A 349 -8.43 12.25 -22.87
N HIS A 350 -8.67 13.38 -23.52
CA HIS A 350 -7.65 14.03 -24.33
C HIS A 350 -6.47 14.50 -23.48
N ARG A 351 -5.26 14.39 -24.06
CA ARG A 351 -4.03 14.97 -23.50
C ARG A 351 -4.23 16.47 -23.26
N ARG A 352 -3.86 16.95 -22.07
CA ARG A 352 -3.83 18.38 -21.74
C ARG A 352 -2.50 18.99 -22.18
N LYS A 353 -2.54 20.25 -22.63
CA LYS A 353 -1.32 21.00 -22.91
C LYS A 353 -0.55 21.28 -21.63
N THR A 354 0.73 20.93 -21.61
CA THR A 354 1.62 21.14 -20.46
C THR A 354 2.02 22.61 -20.33
N SER A 355 2.50 23.01 -19.15
CA SER A 355 3.05 24.35 -18.93
C SER A 355 4.27 24.62 -19.82
N PHE A 356 5.08 23.60 -20.11
CA PHE A 356 6.21 23.70 -21.03
C PHE A 356 5.75 24.03 -22.45
N GLU A 357 4.74 23.33 -22.97
CA GLU A 357 4.19 23.59 -24.30
C GLU A 357 3.55 24.97 -24.39
N LYS A 358 2.76 25.37 -23.37
CA LYS A 358 2.15 26.70 -23.30
C LYS A 358 3.22 27.80 -23.35
N ASN A 359 4.33 27.61 -22.63
CA ASN A 359 5.46 28.55 -22.63
C ASN A 359 6.20 28.55 -23.97
N LYS A 360 6.43 27.39 -24.58
CA LYS A 360 7.04 27.29 -25.92
C LYS A 360 6.20 28.01 -26.98
N GLU A 361 4.90 27.77 -27.01
CA GLU A 361 3.95 28.48 -27.90
C GLU A 361 3.91 29.99 -27.64
N ARG A 362 4.06 30.42 -26.38
CA ARG A 362 4.15 31.85 -26.05
C ARG A 362 5.45 32.45 -26.57
N MET A 363 6.57 31.76 -26.43
CA MET A 363 7.87 32.22 -26.92
C MET A 363 7.93 32.29 -28.44
N GLU A 364 7.38 31.30 -29.15
CA GLU A 364 7.30 31.35 -30.62
C GLU A 364 6.42 32.51 -31.11
N ARG A 365 5.26 32.76 -30.47
CA ARG A 365 4.44 33.94 -30.76
C ARG A 365 5.16 35.27 -30.50
N ILE A 366 6.02 35.33 -29.48
CA ILE A 366 6.86 36.51 -29.23
C ILE A 366 7.91 36.66 -30.34
N LYS A 367 8.57 35.57 -30.75
CA LYS A 367 9.56 35.59 -31.84
C LYS A 367 8.93 36.03 -33.17
N GLU A 368 7.76 35.53 -33.52
CA GLU A 368 7.01 35.95 -34.71
C GLU A 368 6.71 37.45 -34.67
N LYS A 369 6.18 37.95 -33.55
CA LYS A 369 5.94 39.40 -33.38
C LYS A 369 7.21 40.25 -33.44
N ILE A 370 8.35 39.74 -32.97
CA ILE A 370 9.64 40.44 -33.07
C ILE A 370 10.16 40.45 -34.51
N LYS A 371 9.94 39.37 -35.27
CA LYS A 371 10.25 39.33 -36.71
C LYS A 371 9.40 40.34 -37.48
N ASP A 372 8.10 40.43 -37.17
CA ASP A 372 7.19 41.41 -37.79
C ASP A 372 7.48 42.87 -37.39
N LEU A 373 8.26 43.09 -36.32
CA LEU A 373 8.67 44.40 -35.83
C LEU A 373 10.10 44.77 -36.24
N ASN A 374 10.81 43.92 -36.98
CA ASN A 374 12.16 44.22 -37.44
C ASN A 374 12.08 45.16 -38.66
N PRO A 375 12.45 46.45 -38.54
CA PRO A 375 12.27 47.43 -39.62
C PRO A 375 13.37 47.34 -40.70
N PHE A 376 14.00 46.17 -40.84
CA PHE A 376 15.15 45.93 -41.72
C PHE A 376 14.96 44.75 -42.68
N ASP A 377 13.72 44.27 -42.87
CA ASP A 377 13.33 43.55 -44.09
C ASP A 377 12.74 44.53 -45.12
#